data_AF-A0A9E2NPW6-F1
#
_entry.id   AF-A0A9E2NPW6-F1
#
_cell.length_a   1.000
_cell.length_b   1.000
_cell.length_c   1.000
_cell.angle_alpha   90.00
_cell.angle_beta   90.00
_cell.angle_gamma   90.00
#
_symmetry.space_group_name_H-M   'P 1'
#
loop_
_entity.id
_entity.type
_entity.pdbx_description
1 polymer ?
#
loop_
_entity_poly.entity_id
_entity_poly.type
_entity_poly.pdbx_seq_one_letter_code
_entity_poly.pdbx_strand_id
1 'polypeptide(L)'
;MNRSHRILLPLICGVILLSGCGKDSLPEAYSIGEDSLPALTALVTLDPEPQCTVLTTEDGATSYQYTELEEPTQAVAEYRTALETEYDCVALSAEGDPLPGDEDLAPEGELILSKESSSGSGAFLLSLSWSESACTATPSVDVASEEDNASTVTPPESSMTMQEVTTYFLSLSPAQLELSGESLEGCTAFCENGLVLLDGVPCVCVNLYRSGVIQGSYLFDPTTQDIYRLDRSTGIARLLGAG
;
A
#
# COMPACT_ATOMS: atom_id res chain seq x y z
N MET A 1 -50.95 -26.25 5.60
CA MET A 1 -50.15 -26.34 6.84
C MET A 1 -48.71 -26.60 6.43
N ASN A 2 -47.71 -25.73 6.49
CA ASN A 2 -47.56 -24.35 6.95
C ASN A 2 -46.55 -23.67 6.01
N ARG A 3 -46.89 -22.50 5.46
CA ARG A 3 -45.97 -21.64 4.70
C ARG A 3 -45.30 -20.69 5.70
N SER A 4 -44.02 -20.91 5.97
CA SER A 4 -43.22 -20.03 6.80
C SER A 4 -42.57 -18.98 5.90
N HIS A 5 -43.22 -17.80 5.80
CA HIS A 5 -42.64 -16.62 5.18
C HIS A 5 -41.51 -16.08 6.06
N ARG A 6 -40.25 -16.26 5.63
CA ARG A 6 -39.11 -15.55 6.20
C ARG A 6 -39.04 -14.19 5.51
N ILE A 7 -39.40 -13.16 6.28
CA ILE A 7 -39.33 -11.76 5.88
C ILE A 7 -37.85 -11.41 5.71
N LEU A 8 -37.46 -11.18 4.46
CA LEU A 8 -36.16 -10.65 4.06
C LEU A 8 -36.14 -9.17 4.47
N LEU A 9 -35.42 -8.86 5.55
CA LEU A 9 -35.14 -7.50 5.99
C LEU A 9 -34.06 -6.93 5.07
N PRO A 10 -34.31 -5.86 4.28
CA PRO A 10 -33.24 -5.22 3.53
C PRO A 10 -32.41 -4.40 4.52
N LEU A 11 -31.14 -4.82 4.71
CA LEU A 11 -30.11 -4.02 5.35
C LEU A 11 -29.79 -2.86 4.40
N ILE A 12 -30.51 -1.76 4.57
CA ILE A 12 -30.26 -0.50 3.86
C ILE A 12 -29.00 0.10 4.50
N CYS A 13 -27.84 -0.15 3.90
CA CYS A 13 -26.65 0.66 4.14
C CYS A 13 -26.96 2.08 3.63
N GLY A 14 -27.21 2.99 4.57
CA GLY A 14 -27.47 4.39 4.28
C GLY A 14 -26.18 5.07 3.86
N VAL A 15 -25.96 5.21 2.56
CA VAL A 15 -25.04 6.21 2.03
C VAL A 15 -25.64 7.57 2.38
N ILE A 16 -25.01 8.31 3.28
CA ILE A 16 -25.42 9.67 3.62
C ILE A 16 -24.98 10.59 2.48
N LEU A 17 -25.85 10.76 1.48
CA LEU A 17 -25.70 11.83 0.50
C LEU A 17 -26.02 13.14 1.22
N LEU A 18 -24.97 13.83 1.70
CA LEU A 18 -25.09 15.24 2.04
C LEU A 18 -25.31 15.99 0.72
N SER A 19 -26.58 16.14 0.30
CA SER A 19 -26.96 17.12 -0.71
C SER A 19 -26.78 18.52 -0.14
N GLY A 20 -25.52 18.97 -0.11
CA GLY A 20 -25.17 20.38 0.02
C GLY A 20 -25.70 21.10 -1.21
N CYS A 21 -26.80 21.84 -1.05
CA CYS A 21 -27.38 22.63 -2.12
C CYS A 21 -26.53 23.89 -2.32
N GLY A 22 -25.53 23.80 -3.20
CA GLY A 22 -24.69 24.96 -3.51
C GLY A 22 -23.78 24.68 -4.70
N LYS A 23 -24.35 24.58 -5.91
CA LYS A 23 -23.67 24.66 -7.22
C LYS A 23 -22.17 24.36 -7.11
N ASP A 24 -21.85 23.08 -6.88
CA ASP A 24 -20.55 22.67 -6.33
C ASP A 24 -19.42 23.18 -7.24
N SER A 25 -18.59 24.07 -6.69
CA SER A 25 -17.41 24.56 -7.36
C SER A 25 -16.43 23.41 -7.52
N LEU A 26 -15.90 23.23 -8.74
CA LEU A 26 -14.86 22.25 -9.02
C LEU A 26 -13.69 22.42 -8.03
N PRO A 27 -13.15 21.31 -7.49
CA PRO A 27 -12.02 21.39 -6.58
C PRO A 27 -10.80 21.97 -7.31
N GLU A 28 -10.01 22.77 -6.60
CA GLU A 28 -8.73 23.27 -7.13
C GLU A 28 -7.60 22.26 -6.91
N ALA A 29 -7.69 21.47 -5.83
CA ALA A 29 -6.67 20.51 -5.42
C ALA A 29 -7.27 19.35 -4.61
N TYR A 30 -6.56 18.21 -4.61
CA TYR A 30 -6.78 17.09 -3.69
C TYR A 30 -5.70 17.15 -2.61
N SER A 31 -6.11 17.28 -1.35
CA SER A 31 -5.17 17.51 -0.25
C SER A 31 -5.45 16.60 0.94
N ILE A 32 -4.39 16.08 1.55
CA ILE A 32 -4.42 15.35 2.82
C ILE A 32 -3.26 15.85 3.67
N GLY A 33 -3.56 16.37 4.86
CA GLY A 33 -2.55 16.96 5.73
C GLY A 33 -1.83 18.12 5.03
N GLU A 34 -0.51 18.00 4.89
CA GLU A 34 0.35 18.98 4.21
C GLU A 34 0.58 18.64 2.72
N ASP A 35 0.14 17.47 2.27
CA ASP A 35 0.28 17.02 0.89
C ASP A 35 -0.89 17.49 0.02
N SER A 36 -0.56 17.87 -1.21
CA SER A 36 -1.53 18.40 -2.17
C SER A 36 -1.10 18.12 -3.61
N LEU A 37 -2.06 17.73 -4.44
CA LEU A 37 -1.95 17.70 -5.90
C LEU A 37 -3.04 18.58 -6.51
N PRO A 38 -2.77 19.28 -7.63
CA PRO A 38 -3.81 20.01 -8.36
C PRO A 38 -4.92 19.04 -8.79
N ALA A 39 -6.17 19.50 -8.83
CA ALA A 39 -7.29 18.66 -9.24
C ALA A 39 -7.31 18.40 -10.75
N LEU A 40 -8.12 17.44 -11.19
CA LEU A 40 -8.25 17.05 -12.60
C LEU A 40 -8.49 18.26 -13.52
N THR A 41 -9.50 19.07 -13.17
CA THR A 41 -9.91 20.27 -13.93
C THR A 41 -8.93 21.44 -13.83
N ALA A 42 -7.93 21.37 -12.93
CA ALA A 42 -6.88 22.38 -12.83
C ALA A 42 -5.75 22.16 -13.85
N LEU A 43 -5.53 20.91 -14.27
CA LEU A 43 -4.50 20.55 -15.25
C LEU A 43 -5.08 20.17 -16.63
N VAL A 44 -6.30 19.65 -16.67
CA VAL A 44 -6.96 19.20 -17.90
C VAL A 44 -8.19 20.07 -18.15
N THR A 45 -8.28 20.60 -19.37
CA THR A 45 -9.46 21.36 -19.82
C THR A 45 -10.53 20.38 -20.29
N LEU A 46 -11.69 20.41 -19.64
CA LEU A 46 -12.83 19.54 -19.95
C LEU A 46 -13.97 20.40 -20.53
N ASP A 47 -14.46 20.03 -21.71
CA ASP A 47 -15.60 20.66 -22.40
C ASP A 47 -16.60 19.55 -22.77
N PRO A 48 -17.86 19.60 -22.29
CA PRO A 48 -18.41 20.60 -21.38
C PRO A 48 -17.78 20.54 -19.97
N GLU A 49 -17.95 21.62 -19.20
CA GLU A 49 -17.50 21.65 -17.79
C GLU A 49 -18.21 20.52 -17.00
N PRO A 50 -17.47 19.62 -16.34
CA PRO A 50 -18.06 18.46 -15.70
C PRO A 50 -18.79 18.83 -14.42
N GLN A 51 -19.69 17.96 -13.99
CA GLN A 51 -20.20 18.01 -12.62
C GLN A 51 -19.27 17.24 -11.70
N CYS A 52 -18.89 17.83 -10.56
CA CYS A 52 -18.10 17.15 -9.53
C CYS A 52 -18.94 17.00 -8.26
N THR A 53 -19.11 15.77 -7.80
CA THR A 53 -19.72 15.46 -6.49
C THR A 53 -18.62 15.03 -5.52
N VAL A 54 -18.57 15.64 -4.35
CA VAL A 54 -17.66 15.23 -3.27
C VAL A 54 -18.35 14.18 -2.41
N LEU A 55 -17.72 13.02 -2.29
CA LEU A 55 -18.16 11.89 -1.47
C LEU A 55 -17.25 11.83 -0.24
N THR A 56 -17.81 11.82 0.95
CA THR A 56 -17.05 11.64 2.19
C THR A 56 -17.56 10.41 2.90
N THR A 57 -16.65 9.48 3.23
CA THR A 57 -16.99 8.29 4.01
C THR A 57 -17.17 8.64 5.48
N GLU A 58 -17.77 7.74 6.27
CA GLU A 58 -17.92 7.94 7.72
C GLU A 58 -16.56 8.10 8.43
N ASP A 59 -15.50 7.53 7.87
CA ASP A 59 -14.12 7.62 8.36
C ASP A 59 -13.39 8.89 7.89
N GLY A 60 -14.07 9.79 7.18
CA GLY A 60 -13.53 11.07 6.73
C GLY A 60 -12.69 11.02 5.46
N ALA A 61 -12.56 9.86 4.81
CA ALA A 61 -11.94 9.76 3.49
C ALA A 61 -12.80 10.48 2.46
N THR A 62 -12.18 11.27 1.59
CA THR A 62 -12.88 12.12 0.61
C THR A 62 -12.53 11.67 -0.80
N SER A 63 -13.55 11.48 -1.63
CA SER A 63 -13.44 11.18 -3.06
C SER A 63 -14.17 12.23 -3.88
N TYR A 64 -13.69 12.49 -5.09
CA TYR A 64 -14.19 13.51 -6.01
C TYR A 64 -14.66 12.82 -7.29
N GLN A 65 -15.97 12.76 -7.49
CA GLN A 65 -16.58 12.08 -8.63
C GLN A 65 -16.97 13.09 -9.70
N TYR A 66 -16.26 13.06 -10.83
CA TYR A 66 -16.57 13.81 -12.03
C TYR A 66 -17.49 12.99 -12.93
N THR A 67 -18.59 13.59 -13.36
CA THR A 67 -19.59 12.99 -14.26
C THR A 67 -19.85 13.89 -15.45
N GLU A 68 -20.50 13.34 -16.48
CA GLU A 68 -20.77 14.02 -17.76
C GLU A 68 -19.48 14.31 -18.55
N LEU A 69 -18.48 13.44 -18.40
CA LEU A 69 -17.24 13.49 -19.17
C LEU A 69 -17.44 12.86 -20.55
N GLU A 70 -17.05 13.54 -21.62
CA GLU A 70 -17.10 13.02 -22.99
C GLU A 70 -15.95 12.05 -23.29
N GLU A 71 -14.73 12.39 -22.85
CA GLU A 71 -13.51 11.61 -23.12
C GLU A 71 -12.73 11.31 -21.81
N PRO A 72 -13.29 10.51 -20.87
CA PRO A 72 -12.68 10.26 -19.56
C PRO A 72 -11.29 9.61 -19.67
N THR A 73 -11.11 8.66 -20.59
CA THR A 73 -9.83 7.96 -20.76
C THR A 73 -8.73 8.92 -21.21
N GLN A 74 -9.03 9.81 -22.15
CA GLN A 74 -8.10 10.84 -22.61
C GLN A 74 -7.79 11.82 -21.47
N ALA A 75 -8.81 12.27 -20.74
CA ALA A 75 -8.64 13.18 -19.61
C ALA A 75 -7.72 12.58 -18.53
N VAL A 76 -7.89 11.30 -18.19
CA VAL A 76 -7.03 10.60 -17.22
C VAL A 76 -5.61 10.47 -17.76
N ALA A 77 -5.42 10.16 -19.04
CA ALA A 77 -4.09 10.06 -19.65
C ALA A 77 -3.32 11.40 -19.65
N GLU A 78 -4.01 12.49 -20.01
CA GLU A 78 -3.43 13.84 -19.98
C GLU A 78 -3.10 14.27 -18.55
N TYR A 79 -4.01 14.00 -17.62
CA TYR A 79 -3.82 14.30 -16.20
C TYR A 79 -2.65 13.52 -15.59
N ARG A 80 -2.56 12.22 -15.89
CA ARG A 80 -1.42 11.37 -15.53
C ARG A 80 -0.12 11.97 -16.02
N THR A 81 -0.06 12.30 -17.31
CA THR A 81 1.15 12.85 -17.96
C THR A 81 1.60 14.15 -17.28
N ALA A 82 0.66 15.05 -16.97
CA ALA A 82 0.96 16.31 -16.30
C ALA A 82 1.49 16.08 -14.88
N LEU A 83 0.89 15.17 -14.12
CA LEU A 83 1.35 14.82 -12.76
C LEU A 83 2.73 14.15 -12.75
N GLU A 84 3.00 13.23 -13.68
CA GLU A 84 4.32 12.59 -13.83
C GLU A 84 5.41 13.60 -14.24
N THR A 85 5.06 14.60 -15.07
CA THR A 85 6.04 15.55 -15.62
C THR A 85 6.31 16.75 -14.69
N GLU A 86 5.27 17.27 -14.04
CA GLU A 86 5.35 18.55 -13.31
C GLU A 86 5.33 18.39 -11.79
N TYR A 87 4.89 17.23 -11.28
CA TYR A 87 4.65 17.02 -9.85
C TYR A 87 5.40 15.82 -9.26
N ASP A 88 6.32 15.22 -10.04
CA ASP A 88 7.17 14.08 -9.65
C ASP A 88 6.35 12.83 -9.24
N CYS A 89 5.15 12.67 -9.79
CA CYS A 89 4.34 11.48 -9.55
C CYS A 89 4.88 10.26 -10.32
N VAL A 90 4.68 9.08 -9.73
CA VAL A 90 4.91 7.78 -10.37
C VAL A 90 3.57 7.07 -10.50
N ALA A 91 3.22 6.64 -11.71
CA ALA A 91 2.01 5.84 -11.93
C ALA A 91 2.25 4.36 -11.57
N LEU A 92 1.27 3.81 -10.86
CA LEU A 92 1.20 2.43 -10.42
C LEU A 92 -0.14 1.81 -10.86
N SER A 93 -0.16 0.50 -11.02
CA SER A 93 -1.40 -0.28 -11.17
C SER A 93 -2.20 -0.21 -9.87
N ALA A 94 -3.45 -0.66 -9.90
CA ALA A 94 -4.25 -0.86 -8.68
C ALA A 94 -3.59 -1.81 -7.67
N GLU A 95 -2.70 -2.69 -8.14
CA GLU A 95 -1.92 -3.63 -7.31
C GLU A 95 -0.60 -3.03 -6.80
N GLY A 96 -0.25 -1.80 -7.21
CA GLY A 96 0.96 -1.09 -6.78
C GLY A 96 2.19 -1.32 -7.67
N ASP A 97 2.05 -2.02 -8.79
CA ASP A 97 3.16 -2.24 -9.73
C ASP A 97 3.39 -1.00 -10.61
N PRO A 98 4.64 -0.62 -10.92
CA PRO A 98 4.91 0.56 -11.75
C PRO A 98 4.38 0.40 -13.18
N LEU A 99 3.66 1.42 -13.66
CA LEU A 99 3.15 1.49 -15.03
C LEU A 99 4.10 2.30 -15.92
N PRO A 100 4.40 1.83 -17.15
CA PRO A 100 5.18 2.61 -18.10
C PRO A 100 4.40 3.85 -18.55
N GLY A 101 5.09 4.99 -18.71
CA GLY A 101 4.47 6.28 -19.07
C GLY A 101 3.81 6.30 -20.44
N ASP A 102 4.23 5.42 -21.35
CA ASP A 102 3.67 5.24 -22.70
C ASP A 102 2.57 4.18 -22.80
N GLU A 103 2.04 3.70 -21.67
CA GLU A 103 0.95 2.73 -21.67
C GLU A 103 -0.38 3.35 -22.13
N ASP A 104 -0.99 2.73 -23.16
CA ASP A 104 -2.35 3.06 -23.58
C ASP A 104 -3.37 2.62 -22.51
N LEU A 105 -4.14 3.57 -21.99
CA LEU A 105 -5.18 3.29 -21.00
C LEU A 105 -6.39 2.60 -21.65
N ALA A 106 -6.95 1.62 -20.94
CA ALA A 106 -8.22 1.00 -21.32
C ALA A 106 -9.41 1.99 -21.21
N PRO A 107 -10.52 1.75 -21.93
CA PRO A 107 -11.72 2.62 -21.86
C PRO A 107 -12.31 2.78 -20.46
N GLU A 108 -12.10 1.79 -19.61
CA GLU A 108 -12.42 1.79 -18.18
C GLU A 108 -11.24 1.21 -17.43
N GLY A 109 -10.95 1.71 -16.24
CA GLY A 109 -9.80 1.25 -15.50
C GLY A 109 -9.58 1.95 -14.17
N GLU A 110 -8.48 1.56 -13.53
CA GLU A 110 -7.99 2.14 -12.30
C GLU A 110 -6.47 2.24 -12.33
N LEU A 111 -5.93 3.32 -11.76
CA LEU A 111 -4.51 3.49 -11.53
C LEU A 111 -4.28 4.30 -10.25
N ILE A 112 -3.06 4.27 -9.73
CA ILE A 112 -2.63 5.03 -8.56
C ILE A 112 -1.48 5.94 -8.98
N LEU A 113 -1.57 7.24 -8.70
CA LEU A 113 -0.39 8.11 -8.76
C LEU A 113 0.19 8.30 -7.37
N SER A 114 1.46 7.98 -7.23
CA SER A 114 2.20 8.08 -5.97
C SER A 114 3.21 9.20 -6.03
N LYS A 115 3.35 9.94 -4.93
CA LYS A 115 4.39 10.94 -4.70
C LYS A 115 4.91 10.82 -3.28
N GLU A 116 6.21 11.07 -3.07
CA GLU A 116 6.75 11.17 -1.72
C GLU A 116 5.99 12.23 -0.90
N SER A 117 5.59 11.87 0.33
CA SER A 117 4.90 12.81 1.21
C SER A 117 5.85 13.94 1.64
N SER A 118 5.33 15.16 1.69
CA SER A 118 5.99 16.37 2.20
C SER A 118 6.32 16.26 3.70
N SER A 119 5.64 15.36 4.41
CA SER A 119 5.92 15.05 5.82
C SER A 119 7.22 14.22 6.00
N GLY A 120 7.75 13.63 4.92
CA GLY A 120 8.95 12.79 4.94
C GLY A 120 8.72 11.35 5.40
N SER A 121 7.47 10.95 5.64
CA SER A 121 7.09 9.56 5.95
C SER A 121 5.96 9.11 5.04
N GLY A 122 6.14 7.98 4.35
CA GLY A 122 5.12 7.42 3.47
C GLY A 122 4.98 8.15 2.13
N ALA A 123 3.92 7.81 1.40
CA ALA A 123 3.60 8.40 0.11
C ALA A 123 2.20 9.03 0.11
N PHE A 124 2.06 10.17 -0.56
CA PHE A 124 0.75 10.65 -0.98
C PHE A 124 0.31 9.83 -2.19
N LEU A 125 -0.88 9.23 -2.10
CA LEU A 125 -1.47 8.44 -3.17
C LEU A 125 -2.70 9.16 -3.72
N LEU A 126 -2.88 9.09 -5.03
CA LEU A 126 -4.09 9.51 -5.70
C LEU A 126 -4.61 8.37 -6.57
N SER A 127 -5.63 7.67 -6.08
CA SER A 127 -6.31 6.63 -6.85
C SER A 127 -7.28 7.29 -7.84
N LEU A 128 -7.16 6.91 -9.11
CA LEU A 128 -8.07 7.31 -10.18
C LEU A 128 -8.79 6.08 -10.70
N SER A 129 -10.11 6.12 -10.74
CA SER A 129 -10.93 5.12 -11.43
C SER A 129 -11.84 5.81 -12.44
N TRP A 130 -11.95 5.24 -13.63
CA TRP A 130 -12.76 5.83 -14.70
C TRP A 130 -13.62 4.79 -15.41
N SER A 131 -14.72 5.27 -15.97
CA SER A 131 -15.63 4.54 -16.85
C SER A 131 -15.88 5.35 -18.12
N GLU A 132 -16.81 4.90 -18.97
CA GLU A 132 -17.15 5.56 -20.23
C GLU A 132 -17.58 7.04 -20.10
N SER A 133 -18.04 7.50 -18.93
CA SER A 133 -18.55 8.88 -18.76
C SER A 133 -18.23 9.53 -17.42
N ALA A 134 -17.32 8.95 -16.64
CA ALA A 134 -17.03 9.42 -15.28
C ALA A 134 -15.58 9.10 -14.88
N CYS A 135 -15.07 9.90 -13.95
CA CYS A 135 -13.77 9.70 -13.30
C CYS A 135 -13.92 10.01 -11.82
N THR A 136 -13.38 9.16 -10.95
CA THR A 136 -13.33 9.39 -9.51
C THR A 136 -11.87 9.51 -9.07
N ALA A 137 -11.56 10.60 -8.37
CA ALA A 137 -10.26 10.82 -7.77
C ALA A 137 -10.37 10.68 -6.25
N THR A 138 -9.53 9.82 -5.66
CA THR A 138 -9.51 9.59 -4.21
C THR A 138 -8.10 9.78 -3.70
N PRO A 139 -7.78 10.92 -3.07
CA PRO A 139 -6.52 11.06 -2.36
C PRO A 139 -6.49 10.14 -1.14
N SER A 140 -5.33 9.58 -0.85
CA SER A 140 -5.02 8.83 0.36
C SER A 140 -3.55 9.02 0.71
N VAL A 141 -3.15 8.52 1.87
CA VAL A 141 -1.74 8.44 2.25
C VAL A 141 -1.41 6.98 2.50
N ASP A 142 -0.33 6.51 1.88
CA ASP A 142 0.34 5.30 2.33
C ASP A 142 1.12 5.68 3.58
N VAL A 143 0.48 5.52 4.74
CA VAL A 143 1.23 5.56 5.99
C VAL A 143 2.15 4.35 5.96
N ALA A 144 3.46 4.58 5.84
CA ALA A 144 4.43 3.60 6.29
C ALA A 144 4.19 3.45 7.80
N SER A 145 3.30 2.53 8.17
CA SER A 145 2.67 2.47 9.48
C SER A 145 3.70 2.29 10.59
N GLU A 146 4.10 3.38 11.23
CA GLU A 146 4.41 3.38 12.64
C GLU A 146 3.11 3.83 13.35
N GLU A 147 2.30 2.86 13.77
CA GLU A 147 1.07 3.03 14.58
C GLU A 147 -0.16 3.64 13.87
N ASP A 148 -0.98 2.82 13.19
CA ASP A 148 -2.42 2.78 13.50
C ASP A 148 -3.06 1.46 13.05
N ASN A 149 -3.91 0.93 13.92
CA ASN A 149 -4.57 -0.37 13.83
C ASN A 149 -6.07 -0.10 13.69
N ALA A 150 -6.60 -0.13 12.46
CA ALA A 150 -7.96 -0.60 12.13
C ALA A 150 -8.39 -0.13 10.73
N SER A 151 -8.25 -1.00 9.72
CA SER A 151 -9.38 -1.40 8.86
C SER A 151 -8.95 -2.47 7.85
N THR A 152 -9.28 -3.71 8.22
CA THR A 152 -9.62 -4.84 7.35
C THR A 152 -9.02 -4.89 5.94
N VAL A 153 -7.73 -5.20 5.86
CA VAL A 153 -7.29 -6.27 4.96
C VAL A 153 -6.79 -7.34 5.90
N THR A 154 -7.45 -8.50 5.96
CA THR A 154 -6.82 -9.67 6.58
C THR A 154 -5.66 -10.02 5.65
N PRO A 155 -4.39 -9.71 6.00
CA PRO A 155 -3.28 -10.30 5.27
C PRO A 155 -3.36 -11.80 5.56
N PRO A 156 -2.83 -12.68 4.69
CA PRO A 156 -2.63 -14.05 5.12
C PRO A 156 -1.89 -14.00 6.46
N GLU A 157 -2.54 -14.58 7.49
CA GLU A 157 -2.03 -14.58 8.85
C GLU A 157 -0.57 -15.04 8.81
N SER A 158 0.34 -14.19 9.28
CA SER A 158 1.82 -14.35 9.39
C SER A 158 2.66 -13.44 8.49
N SER A 159 2.51 -12.13 8.62
CA SER A 159 3.62 -11.22 8.28
C SER A 159 4.16 -10.59 9.56
N MET A 160 5.17 -11.21 10.16
CA MET A 160 5.93 -10.58 11.24
C MET A 160 6.60 -9.30 10.71
N THR A 161 6.46 -8.19 11.42
CA THR A 161 7.23 -6.96 11.22
C THR A 161 8.73 -7.22 11.45
N MET A 162 9.61 -6.35 10.92
CA MET A 162 11.07 -6.51 11.12
C MET A 162 11.48 -6.49 12.60
N GLN A 163 10.74 -5.75 13.44
CA GLN A 163 10.95 -5.73 14.88
C GLN A 163 10.52 -7.04 15.55
N GLU A 164 9.41 -7.63 15.10
CA GLU A 164 8.96 -8.97 15.55
C GLU A 164 9.92 -10.06 15.11
N VAL A 165 10.45 -10.01 13.89
CA VAL A 165 11.49 -10.94 13.41
C VAL A 165 12.73 -10.85 14.29
N THR A 166 13.22 -9.64 14.57
CA THR A 166 14.37 -9.41 15.45
C THR A 166 14.11 -9.99 16.85
N THR A 167 12.92 -9.72 17.40
CA THR A 167 12.49 -10.22 18.72
C THR A 167 12.39 -11.75 18.73
N TYR A 168 11.82 -12.34 17.68
CA TYR A 168 11.71 -13.77 17.50
C TYR A 168 13.11 -14.43 17.49
N PHE A 169 14.05 -13.91 16.70
CA PHE A 169 15.42 -14.42 16.65
C PHE A 169 16.13 -14.36 18.00
N LEU A 170 15.88 -13.32 18.81
CA LEU A 170 16.45 -13.21 20.16
C LEU A 170 15.75 -14.12 21.18
N SER A 171 14.54 -14.62 20.88
CA SER A 171 13.83 -15.59 21.71
C SER A 171 14.30 -17.04 21.51
N LEU A 172 14.98 -17.33 20.41
CA LEU A 172 15.51 -18.66 20.09
C LEU A 172 16.71 -19.02 20.97
N SER A 173 16.94 -20.32 21.13
CA SER A 173 18.17 -20.81 21.75
C SER A 173 19.35 -20.74 20.77
N PRO A 174 20.59 -20.56 21.25
CA PRO A 174 21.78 -20.64 20.40
C PRO A 174 21.84 -21.94 19.58
N ALA A 175 21.41 -23.07 20.16
CA ALA A 175 21.40 -24.36 19.49
C ALA A 175 20.49 -24.40 18.26
N GLN A 176 19.30 -23.78 18.31
CA GLN A 176 18.39 -23.67 17.17
C GLN A 176 18.99 -22.85 16.02
N LEU A 177 19.90 -21.94 16.34
CA LEU A 177 20.62 -21.10 15.39
C LEU A 177 22.01 -21.65 15.02
N GLU A 178 22.34 -22.85 15.50
CA GLU A 178 23.66 -23.49 15.40
C GLU A 178 24.82 -22.61 15.90
N LEU A 179 24.53 -21.77 16.89
CA LEU A 179 25.50 -20.96 17.61
C LEU A 179 25.97 -21.69 18.87
N SER A 180 27.20 -21.38 19.28
CA SER A 180 27.75 -21.88 20.54
C SER A 180 27.26 -21.06 21.73
N GLY A 181 27.14 -21.70 22.89
CA GLY A 181 26.74 -21.06 24.15
C GLY A 181 25.34 -21.45 24.61
N GLU A 182 24.97 -20.97 25.81
CA GLU A 182 23.71 -21.33 26.47
C GLU A 182 22.62 -20.26 26.30
N SER A 183 23.00 -19.01 25.98
CA SER A 183 22.06 -17.90 25.78
C SER A 183 22.49 -16.91 24.69
N LEU A 184 21.50 -16.23 24.09
CA LEU A 184 21.70 -15.07 23.23
C LEU A 184 21.83 -13.76 24.01
N GLU A 185 22.00 -13.80 25.34
CA GLU A 185 22.16 -12.59 26.15
C GLU A 185 23.40 -11.80 25.69
N GLY A 186 23.21 -10.50 25.45
CA GLY A 186 24.24 -9.63 24.89
C GLY A 186 24.41 -9.73 23.36
N CYS A 187 23.60 -10.54 22.68
CA CYS A 187 23.43 -10.45 21.23
C CYS A 187 22.42 -9.37 20.84
N THR A 188 22.61 -8.79 19.66
CA THR A 188 21.65 -7.90 18.99
C THR A 188 21.39 -8.46 17.60
N ALA A 189 20.12 -8.55 17.20
CA ALA A 189 19.75 -8.91 15.84
C ALA A 189 19.42 -7.64 15.02
N PHE A 190 19.77 -7.66 13.74
CA PHE A 190 19.42 -6.62 12.78
C PHE A 190 18.95 -7.28 11.48
N CYS A 191 17.82 -6.81 10.96
CA CYS A 191 17.39 -7.13 9.61
C CYS A 191 18.15 -6.24 8.61
N GLU A 192 18.61 -6.81 7.49
CA GLU A 192 19.11 -6.01 6.38
C GLU A 192 17.92 -5.37 5.63
N ASN A 193 18.10 -4.13 5.18
CA ASN A 193 17.10 -3.48 4.35
C ASN A 193 17.08 -4.13 2.96
N GLY A 194 15.88 -4.46 2.49
CA GLY A 194 15.64 -5.12 1.20
C GLY A 194 15.23 -6.59 1.34
N LEU A 195 14.59 -7.11 0.28
CA LEU A 195 14.14 -8.50 0.21
C LEU A 195 15.23 -9.37 -0.42
N VAL A 196 15.52 -10.52 0.19
CA VAL A 196 16.40 -11.55 -0.38
C VAL A 196 15.55 -12.69 -0.89
N LEU A 197 15.73 -13.10 -2.14
CA LEU A 197 14.99 -14.21 -2.73
C LEU A 197 15.76 -15.53 -2.49
N LEU A 198 15.11 -16.50 -1.85
CA LEU A 198 15.57 -17.88 -1.76
C LEU A 198 14.67 -18.75 -2.62
N ASP A 199 15.21 -19.29 -3.72
CA ASP A 199 14.45 -20.07 -4.70
C ASP A 199 13.16 -19.37 -5.21
N GLY A 200 13.21 -18.03 -5.29
CA GLY A 200 12.09 -17.18 -5.71
C GLY A 200 11.12 -16.80 -4.58
N VAL A 201 11.34 -17.30 -3.35
CA VAL A 201 10.55 -16.94 -2.16
C VAL A 201 11.19 -15.74 -1.45
N PRO A 202 10.43 -14.67 -1.13
CA PRO A 202 10.96 -13.54 -0.39
C PRO A 202 11.27 -13.91 1.06
N CYS A 203 12.51 -13.67 1.47
CA CYS A 203 12.99 -13.88 2.82
C CYS A 203 13.57 -12.59 3.40
N VAL A 204 13.47 -12.46 4.72
CA VAL A 204 14.13 -11.40 5.49
C VAL A 204 15.54 -11.87 5.86
N CYS A 205 16.56 -11.07 5.54
CA CYS A 205 17.93 -11.37 5.97
C CYS A 205 18.17 -10.82 7.38
N VAL A 206 18.52 -11.69 8.33
CA VAL A 206 18.77 -11.35 9.74
C VAL A 206 20.21 -11.64 10.10
N ASN A 207 20.90 -10.67 10.69
CA ASN A 207 22.26 -10.81 11.19
C ASN A 207 22.28 -10.68 12.72
N LEU A 208 22.88 -11.66 13.39
CA LEU A 208 23.12 -11.62 14.83
C LEU A 208 24.53 -11.13 15.12
N TYR A 209 24.65 -10.18 16.03
CA TYR A 209 25.92 -9.59 16.46
C TYR A 209 26.09 -9.76 17.96
N ARG A 210 27.34 -9.96 18.39
CA ARG A 210 27.74 -9.87 19.80
C ARG A 210 28.97 -8.99 19.87
N SER A 211 28.90 -7.92 20.66
CA SER A 211 29.99 -6.93 20.77
C SER A 211 30.51 -6.42 19.41
N GLY A 212 29.60 -6.19 18.46
CA GLY A 212 29.93 -5.70 17.11
C GLY A 212 30.47 -6.74 16.13
N VAL A 213 30.59 -8.02 16.54
CA VAL A 213 31.04 -9.11 15.67
C VAL A 213 29.87 -9.99 15.26
N ILE A 214 29.75 -10.28 13.97
CA ILE A 214 28.72 -11.15 13.43
C ILE A 214 28.89 -12.58 13.95
N GLN A 215 27.83 -13.13 14.54
CA GLN A 215 27.76 -14.49 15.05
C GLN A 215 27.14 -15.43 14.01
N GLY A 216 26.17 -14.93 13.24
CA GLY A 216 25.53 -15.66 12.16
C GLY A 216 24.64 -14.76 11.32
N SER A 217 24.43 -15.19 10.07
CA SER A 217 23.51 -14.59 9.12
C SER A 217 22.47 -15.63 8.74
N TYR A 218 21.22 -15.19 8.60
CA TYR A 218 20.08 -16.07 8.39
C TYR A 218 19.13 -15.46 7.37
N LEU A 219 18.47 -16.32 6.59
CA LEU A 219 17.27 -15.96 5.84
C LEU A 219 16.07 -16.51 6.59
N PHE A 220 15.05 -15.69 6.77
CA PHE A 220 13.83 -16.05 7.45
C PHE A 220 12.66 -15.94 6.48
N ASP A 221 11.93 -17.04 6.30
CA ASP A 221 10.66 -17.06 5.59
C ASP A 221 9.55 -16.67 6.59
N PRO A 222 8.93 -15.48 6.47
CA PRO A 222 7.90 -15.06 7.43
C PRO A 222 6.60 -15.86 7.31
N THR A 223 6.37 -16.54 6.18
CA THR A 223 5.15 -17.31 5.91
C THR A 223 5.23 -18.69 6.56
N THR A 224 6.35 -19.39 6.40
CA THR A 224 6.53 -20.73 6.98
C THR A 224 7.23 -20.72 8.33
N GLN A 225 7.82 -19.58 8.70
CA GLN A 225 8.75 -19.41 9.83
C GLN A 225 10.02 -20.26 9.72
N ASP A 226 10.36 -20.72 8.51
CA ASP A 226 11.60 -21.46 8.27
C ASP A 226 12.80 -20.53 8.40
N ILE A 227 13.85 -21.03 9.08
CA ILE A 227 15.11 -20.32 9.25
C ILE A 227 16.18 -21.04 8.46
N TYR A 228 16.86 -20.31 7.58
CA TYR A 228 17.99 -20.80 6.81
C TYR A 228 19.26 -20.11 7.28
N ARG A 229 20.33 -20.86 7.54
CA ARG A 229 21.64 -20.30 7.81
C ARG A 229 22.30 -19.89 6.49
N LEU A 230 22.65 -18.62 6.38
CA LEU A 230 23.29 -18.03 5.21
C LEU A 230 24.82 -18.03 5.38
N ASP A 231 25.52 -18.69 4.46
CA ASP A 231 26.96 -18.48 4.27
C ASP A 231 27.17 -17.28 3.34
N ARG A 232 27.55 -16.13 3.90
CA ARG A 232 27.76 -14.90 3.13
C ARG A 232 28.95 -14.97 2.16
N SER A 233 29.86 -15.93 2.32
CA SER A 233 31.02 -16.08 1.42
C SER A 233 30.65 -16.82 0.13
N THR A 234 29.65 -17.70 0.20
CA THR A 234 29.20 -18.52 -0.93
C THR A 234 27.81 -18.13 -1.43
N GLY A 235 27.03 -17.39 -0.64
CA GLY A 235 25.62 -17.08 -0.92
C GLY A 235 24.67 -18.26 -0.69
N ILE A 236 25.17 -19.38 -0.18
CA ILE A 236 24.37 -20.59 0.01
C ILE A 236 23.62 -20.49 1.34
N ALA A 237 22.31 -20.75 1.29
CA ALA A 237 21.46 -20.85 2.47
C ALA A 237 21.09 -22.32 2.74
N ARG A 238 21.13 -22.74 4.00
CA ARG A 238 20.73 -24.09 4.42
C ARG A 238 19.67 -24.03 5.51
N LEU A 239 18.59 -24.76 5.33
CA LEU A 239 17.52 -24.89 6.32
C LEU A 239 18.07 -25.40 7.66
N LEU A 240 17.69 -24.72 8.74
CA LEU A 240 17.85 -25.17 10.12
C LEU A 240 16.61 -25.99 10.48
N GLY A 241 16.81 -27.20 11.01
CA GLY A 241 15.68 -28.06 11.38
C GLY A 241 14.82 -27.40 12.45
N ALA A 242 13.49 -27.58 12.37
CA ALA A 242 12.57 -27.19 13.43
C ALA A 242 12.99 -27.91 14.73
N GLY A 243 13.50 -27.13 15.68
CA GLY A 243 13.86 -27.62 17.02
C GLY A 243 12.64 -27.97 17.85
#